data_AF-A0A4Q6FHX5-F1
#
_entry.id   AF-A0A4Q6FHX5-F1
#
_cell.length_a   1.000
_cell.length_b   1.000
_cell.length_c   1.000
_cell.angle_alpha   90.00
_cell.angle_beta   90.00
_cell.angle_gamma   90.00
#
_symmetry.space_group_name_H-M   'P 1'
#
loop_
_entity.id
_entity.type
_entity.pdbx_description
1 polymer ?
#
loop_
_entity_poly.entity_id
_entity_poly.type
_entity_poly.pdbx_seq_one_letter_code
_entity_poly.pdbx_strand_id
1 'polypeptide(L)'
;MVKPTVRCGLDLNGLLKSVIFLNFWFVLASCSSPEIPLESLNQTASEARNEFYLKSVRPILDNRCVSCHSCYTAPCQLNLADHEGIRRGVTKAKLYDGSRLVEADLTRLGIDAKSAPEWWTKGFRPVANEGENSLFIATIEQRRKNLTPVNDTVKESAECPADEDEMEDFIDDHPEKGMPYGLPGLSDKEAGVLHRWVQEGFPTLTPDLRANLKAAAPIDQIDVERWENLLNQKDPKSQLVARYLFEHLYLASVEFRNQSAKPMNGEVSFYQLVRSRTEGPMAPDVIATRRPFDDPKSLEVFYRFQRINQTLSHKNHIVITLDDKKWDRYQELFYAKAWSLDKSPTYNDKTKSNPFLVFQAIPAESRYQFLLD
;
A
#
# COMPACT_ATOMS: atom_id res chain seq x y z
N MET A 1 62.17 -40.46 56.76
CA MET A 1 61.73 -41.85 57.00
C MET A 1 61.12 -41.92 58.39
N VAL A 2 60.06 -42.72 58.55
CA VAL A 2 59.32 -43.02 59.79
C VAL A 2 58.26 -41.97 60.23
N LYS A 3 57.01 -42.47 60.36
CA LYS A 3 55.79 -41.93 61.04
C LYS A 3 56.06 -41.57 62.53
N PRO A 4 55.14 -41.09 63.40
CA PRO A 4 53.66 -40.96 63.35
C PRO A 4 53.15 -39.56 63.83
N THR A 5 51.86 -39.22 63.93
CA THR A 5 50.95 -39.53 65.07
C THR A 5 49.50 -39.14 64.71
N VAL A 6 48.56 -39.83 65.35
CA VAL A 6 47.09 -39.82 65.19
C VAL A 6 46.43 -39.14 66.39
N ARG A 7 45.15 -38.72 66.21
CA ARG A 7 44.07 -38.40 67.19
C ARG A 7 43.81 -36.90 67.37
N CYS A 8 42.59 -36.40 67.53
CA CYS A 8 41.22 -36.95 67.67
C CYS A 8 40.24 -35.77 67.46
N GLY A 9 38.97 -36.06 67.16
CA GLY A 9 37.88 -35.09 67.37
C GLY A 9 36.81 -35.03 66.27
N LEU A 10 35.76 -35.82 66.45
CA LEU A 10 34.46 -35.67 65.80
C LEU A 10 33.86 -34.29 66.14
N ASP A 11 33.10 -33.63 65.25
CA ASP A 11 31.64 -33.83 65.24
C ASP A 11 30.89 -33.15 64.06
N LEU A 12 29.81 -33.85 63.72
CA LEU A 12 28.68 -33.68 62.81
C LEU A 12 28.46 -32.40 61.95
N ASN A 13 28.39 -32.66 60.65
CA ASN A 13 27.27 -32.39 59.71
C ASN A 13 26.60 -31.00 59.67
N GLY A 14 26.73 -30.36 58.51
CA GLY A 14 25.82 -29.29 58.08
C GLY A 14 26.20 -28.72 56.72
N LEU A 15 25.87 -29.45 55.65
CA LEU A 15 25.93 -29.06 54.24
C LEU A 15 25.74 -27.55 53.99
N LEU A 16 26.75 -26.88 53.39
CA LEU A 16 26.65 -26.06 52.17
C LEU A 16 27.93 -25.23 52.00
N LYS A 17 28.95 -25.74 51.29
CA LYS A 17 29.98 -24.88 50.67
C LYS A 17 30.51 -25.49 49.39
N SER A 18 30.76 -24.59 48.44
CA SER A 18 31.40 -24.75 47.15
C SER A 18 30.44 -25.11 46.03
N VAL A 19 30.17 -24.13 45.15
CA VAL A 19 30.59 -24.20 43.75
C VAL A 19 30.45 -22.80 43.14
N ILE A 20 31.62 -22.21 42.86
CA ILE A 20 31.97 -21.50 41.63
C ILE A 20 31.18 -20.22 41.29
N PHE A 21 31.89 -19.09 41.41
CA PHE A 21 31.69 -17.87 40.63
C PHE A 21 31.61 -18.22 39.13
N LEU A 22 30.40 -18.36 38.59
CA LEU A 22 30.18 -18.30 37.15
C LEU A 22 29.64 -16.90 36.84
N ASN A 23 30.54 -16.03 36.41
CA ASN A 23 30.18 -14.80 35.70
C ASN A 23 29.39 -15.22 34.45
N PHE A 24 28.07 -15.07 34.50
CA PHE A 24 27.19 -15.27 33.36
C PHE A 24 27.36 -14.06 32.43
N TRP A 25 28.33 -14.15 31.53
CA TRP A 25 28.38 -13.32 30.33
C TRP A 25 27.24 -13.77 29.42
N PHE A 26 26.06 -13.16 29.58
CA PHE A 26 25.02 -13.19 28.56
C PHE A 26 25.54 -12.38 27.37
N VAL A 27 26.19 -13.07 26.42
CA VAL A 27 26.33 -12.54 25.05
C VAL A 27 24.94 -12.61 24.44
N LEU A 28 24.18 -11.54 24.61
CA LEU A 28 23.05 -11.24 23.74
C LEU A 28 23.63 -10.99 22.36
N ALA A 29 23.70 -12.04 21.55
CA ALA A 29 23.71 -11.90 20.11
C ALA A 29 22.34 -11.33 19.71
N SER A 30 22.17 -10.03 19.92
CA SER A 30 21.16 -9.28 19.19
C SER A 30 21.54 -9.44 17.73
N CYS A 31 20.68 -10.11 16.95
CA CYS A 31 20.60 -9.84 15.52
C CYS A 31 20.21 -8.37 15.38
N SER A 32 21.19 -7.48 15.44
CA SER A 32 21.07 -6.12 14.96
C SER A 32 20.86 -6.24 13.46
N SER A 33 19.60 -6.32 13.03
CA SER A 33 19.26 -5.95 11.67
C SER A 33 19.93 -4.60 11.41
N PRO A 34 20.68 -4.43 10.30
CA PRO A 34 21.34 -3.15 10.05
C PRO A 34 20.28 -2.05 10.16
N GLU A 35 20.49 -1.15 11.13
CA GLU A 35 19.76 0.10 11.18
C GLU A 35 20.22 0.86 9.95
N ILE A 36 19.42 0.78 8.87
CA ILE A 36 19.56 1.69 7.75
C ILE A 36 19.48 3.08 8.38
N PRO A 37 20.57 3.88 8.36
CA PRO A 37 20.55 5.19 8.97
C PRO A 37 19.39 5.97 8.37
N LEU A 38 18.50 6.49 9.22
CA LEU A 38 17.33 7.27 8.82
C LEU A 38 17.68 8.48 7.93
N GLU A 39 18.97 8.80 7.80
CA GLU A 39 19.51 10.02 7.21
C GLU A 39 20.05 9.87 5.78
N SER A 40 20.15 8.68 5.18
CA SER A 40 20.78 8.53 3.84
C SER A 40 19.82 8.48 2.65
N LEU A 41 18.80 9.34 2.60
CA LEU A 41 18.04 9.60 1.36
C LEU A 41 17.48 11.03 1.33
N ASN A 42 18.33 12.04 1.53
CA ASN A 42 17.92 13.43 1.26
C ASN A 42 18.06 13.76 -0.23
N GLN A 43 17.13 13.21 -1.02
CA GLN A 43 17.08 13.37 -2.47
C GLN A 43 16.23 14.59 -2.82
N THR A 44 16.91 15.72 -3.00
CA THR A 44 16.29 17.02 -3.28
C THR A 44 15.27 16.93 -4.43
N ALA A 45 14.00 17.18 -4.13
CA ALA A 45 12.97 17.29 -5.16
C ALA A 45 13.28 18.49 -6.07
N SER A 46 13.06 18.35 -7.37
CA SER A 46 13.13 19.47 -8.31
C SER A 46 12.17 19.24 -9.48
N GLU A 47 11.78 20.31 -10.16
CA GLU A 47 10.89 20.19 -11.32
C GLU A 47 11.53 19.41 -12.48
N ALA A 48 12.85 19.53 -12.67
CA ALA A 48 13.55 18.72 -13.67
C ALA A 48 13.50 17.21 -13.35
N ARG A 49 13.61 16.85 -12.06
CA ARG A 49 13.51 15.45 -11.60
C ARG A 49 12.08 14.93 -11.67
N ASN A 50 11.09 15.76 -11.35
CA ASN A 50 9.68 15.47 -11.57
C ASN A 50 9.40 15.13 -13.04
N GLU A 51 9.86 15.99 -13.95
CA GLU A 51 9.69 15.81 -15.39
C GLU A 51 10.38 14.54 -15.88
N PHE A 52 11.62 14.30 -15.45
CA PHE A 52 12.36 13.08 -15.79
C PHE A 52 11.63 11.82 -15.31
N TYR A 53 11.13 11.82 -14.07
CA TYR A 53 10.33 10.70 -13.57
C TYR A 53 9.07 10.48 -14.40
N LEU A 54 8.24 11.50 -14.60
CA LEU A 54 6.96 11.38 -15.29
C LEU A 54 7.11 11.03 -16.78
N LYS A 55 8.09 11.60 -17.48
CA LYS A 55 8.25 11.44 -18.93
C LYS A 55 9.20 10.32 -19.35
N SER A 56 10.14 9.92 -18.50
CA SER A 56 11.18 8.93 -18.86
C SER A 56 11.10 7.66 -18.00
N VAL A 57 11.02 7.79 -16.68
CA VAL A 57 11.04 6.62 -15.77
C VAL A 57 9.70 5.90 -15.75
N ARG A 58 8.62 6.62 -15.45
CA ARG A 58 7.27 6.06 -15.29
C ARG A 58 6.80 5.27 -16.52
N PRO A 59 6.98 5.74 -17.77
CA PRO A 59 6.59 4.95 -18.94
C PRO A 59 7.32 3.61 -19.06
N ILE A 60 8.57 3.50 -18.60
CA ILE A 60 9.31 2.23 -18.60
C ILE A 60 8.72 1.30 -17.53
N LEU A 61 8.50 1.81 -16.32
CA LEU A 61 7.89 1.03 -15.24
C LEU A 61 6.49 0.52 -15.62
N ASP A 62 5.67 1.39 -16.21
CA ASP A 62 4.31 1.07 -16.64
C ASP A 62 4.30 -0.05 -17.69
N ASN A 63 5.19 0.03 -18.68
CA ASN A 63 5.23 -0.95 -19.78
C ASN A 63 5.98 -2.25 -19.43
N ARG A 64 6.97 -2.20 -18.53
CA ARG A 64 7.88 -3.34 -18.28
C ARG A 64 7.67 -4.00 -16.92
N CYS A 65 7.06 -3.33 -15.94
CA CYS A 65 7.07 -3.78 -14.55
C CYS A 65 5.67 -3.83 -13.89
N VAL A 66 4.80 -2.87 -14.19
CA VAL A 66 3.51 -2.67 -13.48
C VAL A 66 2.58 -3.87 -13.62
N SER A 67 2.63 -4.63 -14.71
CA SER A 67 1.79 -5.84 -14.88
C SER A 67 1.95 -6.84 -13.73
N CYS A 68 3.16 -6.96 -13.15
CA CYS A 68 3.47 -7.78 -11.99
C CYS A 68 3.51 -6.98 -10.68
N HIS A 69 3.84 -5.69 -10.73
CA HIS A 69 4.09 -4.84 -9.58
C HIS A 69 3.06 -3.70 -9.37
N SER A 70 1.77 -3.92 -9.68
CA SER A 70 0.73 -2.87 -9.61
C SER A 70 -0.05 -2.79 -8.29
N CYS A 71 0.09 -3.76 -7.39
CA CYS A 71 -0.77 -3.85 -6.21
C CYS A 71 -0.08 -4.54 -5.04
N TYR A 72 -0.79 -4.65 -3.91
CA TYR A 72 -0.26 -5.23 -2.68
C TYR A 72 0.05 -6.73 -2.80
N THR A 73 -0.48 -7.44 -3.81
CA THR A 73 -0.14 -8.84 -4.12
C THR A 73 1.09 -8.98 -5.01
N ALA A 74 1.75 -7.88 -5.36
CA ALA A 74 3.02 -7.91 -6.06
C ALA A 74 4.07 -8.71 -5.26
N PRO A 75 5.03 -9.38 -5.94
CA PRO A 75 6.15 -10.03 -5.27
C PRO A 75 6.85 -9.06 -4.30
N CYS A 76 7.11 -9.55 -3.09
CA CYS A 76 7.72 -8.76 -2.00
C CYS A 76 6.96 -7.47 -1.62
N GLN A 77 5.68 -7.38 -2.01
CA GLN A 77 4.84 -6.18 -1.93
C GLN A 77 5.43 -4.94 -2.63
N LEU A 78 6.37 -5.11 -3.57
CA LEU A 78 6.95 -3.99 -4.32
C LEU A 78 5.92 -3.43 -5.30
N ASN A 79 5.51 -2.18 -5.09
CA ASN A 79 4.57 -1.50 -5.97
C ASN A 79 5.32 -0.47 -6.84
N LEU A 80 5.42 -0.75 -8.14
CA LEU A 80 6.09 0.10 -9.12
C LEU A 80 5.12 1.01 -9.90
N ALA A 81 3.80 0.90 -9.62
CA ALA A 81 2.77 1.72 -10.24
C ALA A 81 2.62 3.10 -9.58
N ASP A 82 3.19 3.31 -8.39
CA ASP A 82 3.16 4.58 -7.66
C ASP A 82 4.55 4.93 -7.14
N HIS A 83 4.94 6.20 -7.26
CA HIS A 83 6.23 6.70 -6.76
C HIS A 83 6.47 6.41 -5.27
N GLU A 84 5.45 6.58 -4.42
CA GLU A 84 5.52 6.24 -2.99
C GLU A 84 5.66 4.74 -2.77
N GLY A 85 5.09 3.92 -3.66
CA GLY A 85 5.27 2.47 -3.66
C GLY A 85 6.70 2.03 -3.92
N ILE A 86 7.36 2.71 -4.86
CA ILE A 86 8.77 2.46 -5.17
C ILE A 86 9.65 2.87 -3.99
N ARG A 87 9.38 4.04 -3.41
CA ARG A 87 10.14 4.56 -2.25
C ARG A 87 9.95 3.76 -0.97
N ARG A 88 8.76 3.18 -0.78
CA ARG A 88 8.52 2.20 0.29
C ARG A 88 9.47 1.00 0.14
N GLY A 89 9.63 0.49 -1.08
CA GLY A 89 10.48 -0.64 -1.40
C GLY A 89 9.83 -2.01 -1.14
N VAL A 90 10.64 -2.99 -0.77
CA VAL A 90 10.27 -4.42 -0.62
C VAL A 90 10.13 -4.83 0.84
N THR A 91 9.44 -5.93 1.09
CA THR A 91 9.41 -6.58 2.40
C THR A 91 9.44 -8.09 2.28
N LYS A 92 10.06 -8.76 3.26
CA LYS A 92 9.98 -10.21 3.47
C LYS A 92 8.66 -10.65 4.10
N ALA A 93 7.84 -9.71 4.57
CA ALA A 93 6.56 -10.01 5.21
C ALA A 93 5.60 -10.69 4.22
N LYS A 94 5.23 -11.94 4.53
CA LYS A 94 4.27 -12.71 3.74
C LYS A 94 2.88 -12.09 3.86
N LEU A 95 2.31 -11.67 2.74
CA LEU A 95 0.93 -11.17 2.71
C LEU A 95 -0.06 -12.28 3.08
N TYR A 96 0.00 -13.39 2.34
CA TYR A 96 -0.79 -14.59 2.58
C TYR A 96 0.02 -15.58 3.40
N ASP A 97 -0.26 -15.63 4.70
CA ASP A 97 0.32 -16.57 5.63
C ASP A 97 -0.80 -17.37 6.30
N GLY A 98 -0.99 -18.61 5.85
CA GLY A 98 -2.03 -19.51 6.36
C GLY A 98 -1.82 -19.94 7.81
N SER A 99 -0.64 -19.70 8.38
CA SER A 99 -0.35 -20.00 9.79
C SER A 99 -0.77 -18.89 10.75
N ARG A 100 -1.19 -17.73 10.22
CA ARG A 100 -1.44 -16.53 11.02
C ARG A 100 -2.70 -16.68 11.88
N LEU A 101 -2.55 -16.55 13.20
CA LEU A 101 -3.65 -16.60 14.17
C LEU A 101 -4.31 -15.24 14.43
N VAL A 102 -3.67 -14.15 14.00
CA VAL A 102 -4.13 -12.77 14.20
C VAL A 102 -4.14 -12.02 12.88
N GLU A 103 -4.75 -10.84 12.85
CA GLU A 103 -4.74 -10.03 11.62
C GLU A 103 -3.33 -9.53 11.29
N ALA A 104 -2.97 -9.51 10.01
CA ALA A 104 -1.73 -8.89 9.56
C ALA A 104 -1.81 -7.37 9.66
N ASP A 105 -0.67 -6.72 9.87
CA ASP A 105 -0.58 -5.27 9.72
C ASP A 105 -0.92 -4.85 8.29
N LEU A 106 -1.63 -3.72 8.19
CA LEU A 106 -2.00 -3.14 6.91
C LEU A 106 -0.82 -2.34 6.32
N THR A 107 -0.68 -2.42 5.00
CA THR A 107 0.43 -1.82 4.24
C THR A 107 -0.09 -1.04 3.02
N ARG A 108 -1.20 -0.31 3.15
CA ARG A 108 -1.77 0.51 2.08
C ARG A 108 -0.98 1.81 1.92
N LEU A 109 -0.58 2.11 0.68
CA LEU A 109 0.22 3.29 0.34
C LEU A 109 -0.52 4.58 0.70
N GLY A 110 0.19 5.52 1.33
CA GLY A 110 -0.33 6.83 1.73
C GLY A 110 -1.35 6.80 2.87
N ILE A 111 -1.64 5.62 3.43
CA ILE A 111 -2.66 5.40 4.45
C ILE A 111 -2.02 4.86 5.73
N ASP A 112 -1.37 3.70 5.67
CA ASP A 112 -0.82 3.04 6.86
C ASP A 112 0.60 3.55 7.21
N ALA A 113 1.25 4.24 6.27
CA ALA A 113 2.42 5.10 6.48
C ALA A 113 2.48 6.14 5.34
N LYS A 114 3.00 7.32 5.66
CA LYS A 114 2.98 8.52 4.79
C LYS A 114 4.37 8.91 4.25
N SER A 115 5.42 8.18 4.62
CA SER A 115 6.79 8.43 4.18
C SER A 115 7.62 7.13 4.11
N ALA A 116 8.69 7.14 3.31
CA ALA A 116 9.60 5.99 3.21
C ALA A 116 10.23 5.60 4.57
N PRO A 117 10.71 6.55 5.41
CA PRO A 117 11.20 6.22 6.74
C PRO A 117 10.16 5.52 7.63
N GLU A 118 8.90 5.97 7.61
CA GLU A 118 7.81 5.29 8.33
C GLU A 118 7.61 3.86 7.84
N TRP A 119 7.68 3.63 6.52
CA TRP A 119 7.60 2.28 5.97
C TRP A 119 8.75 1.39 6.42
N TRP A 120 9.95 1.93 6.56
CA TRP A 120 11.10 1.14 7.01
C TRP A 120 10.97 0.68 8.46
N THR A 121 10.36 1.48 9.33
CA THR A 121 9.99 1.03 10.68
C THR A 121 8.98 -0.13 10.69
N LYS A 122 8.27 -0.32 9.58
CA LYS A 122 7.32 -1.43 9.34
C LYS A 122 7.97 -2.62 8.63
N GLY A 123 9.30 -2.69 8.57
CA GLY A 123 10.03 -3.82 7.98
C GLY A 123 10.06 -3.82 6.44
N PHE A 124 9.81 -2.65 5.82
CA PHE A 124 10.16 -2.45 4.41
C PHE A 124 11.63 -2.02 4.28
N ARG A 125 12.23 -2.31 3.14
CA ARG A 125 13.60 -1.95 2.79
C ARG A 125 13.62 -1.31 1.40
N PRO A 126 14.43 -0.26 1.19
CA PRO A 126 14.55 0.35 -0.12
C PRO A 126 15.05 -0.69 -1.14
N VAL A 127 14.47 -0.70 -2.34
CA VAL A 127 14.96 -1.57 -3.44
C VAL A 127 16.27 -1.07 -4.05
N ALA A 128 16.75 0.06 -3.55
CA ALA A 128 17.94 0.69 -4.06
C ALA A 128 18.48 1.69 -3.05
N ASN A 129 19.79 1.61 -2.84
CA ASN A 129 20.57 2.55 -2.06
C ASN A 129 21.24 3.57 -3.00
N GLU A 130 21.87 4.60 -2.43
CA GLU A 130 22.72 5.50 -3.22
C GLU A 130 23.89 4.71 -3.83
N GLY A 131 24.13 4.85 -5.14
CA GLY A 131 25.27 4.24 -5.83
C GLY A 131 24.94 3.04 -6.74
N GLU A 132 25.93 2.22 -7.04
CA GLU A 132 25.84 1.10 -7.99
C GLU A 132 25.17 -0.15 -7.41
N ASN A 133 24.98 -0.21 -6.09
CA ASN A 133 24.48 -1.39 -5.39
C ASN A 133 22.96 -1.31 -5.15
N SER A 134 22.20 -1.45 -6.23
CA SER A 134 20.73 -1.40 -6.20
C SER A 134 20.14 -2.77 -6.51
N LEU A 135 19.32 -3.31 -5.61
CA LEU A 135 18.60 -4.58 -5.81
C LEU A 135 17.75 -4.53 -7.09
N PHE A 136 17.14 -3.37 -7.35
CA PHE A 136 16.37 -3.12 -8.55
C PHE A 136 17.23 -3.21 -9.82
N ILE A 137 18.41 -2.57 -9.83
CA ILE A 137 19.32 -2.61 -10.98
C ILE A 137 19.96 -3.98 -11.16
N ALA A 138 20.34 -4.66 -10.06
CA ALA A 138 20.93 -5.99 -10.10
C ALA A 138 20.02 -6.97 -10.84
N THR A 139 18.72 -6.99 -10.51
CA THR A 139 17.76 -7.86 -11.21
C THR A 139 17.53 -7.48 -12.68
N ILE A 140 17.59 -6.18 -13.03
CA ILE A 140 17.49 -5.71 -14.43
C ILE A 140 18.70 -6.20 -15.25
N GLU A 141 19.91 -6.01 -14.73
CA GLU A 141 21.12 -6.44 -15.42
C GLU A 141 21.22 -7.97 -15.48
N GLN A 142 20.73 -8.67 -14.47
CA GLN A 142 20.67 -10.13 -14.51
C GLN A 142 19.83 -10.62 -15.67
N ARG A 143 18.65 -10.02 -15.92
CA ARG A 143 17.82 -10.42 -17.06
C ARG A 143 18.43 -10.05 -18.41
N ARG A 144 19.19 -8.95 -18.46
CA ARG A 144 19.90 -8.54 -19.68
C ARG A 144 21.05 -9.50 -20.01
N LYS A 145 21.72 -10.05 -19.00
CA LYS A 145 22.84 -11.02 -19.15
C LYS A 145 22.36 -12.45 -19.36
N ASN A 146 21.27 -12.85 -18.70
CA ASN A 146 20.75 -14.21 -18.74
C ASN A 146 19.30 -14.27 -19.22
N LEU A 147 19.13 -14.81 -20.43
CA LEU A 147 17.83 -15.02 -21.08
C LEU A 147 17.31 -16.45 -20.97
N THR A 148 17.90 -17.26 -20.09
CA THR A 148 17.41 -18.62 -19.81
C THR A 148 15.91 -18.56 -19.51
N PRO A 149 15.10 -19.46 -20.12
CA PRO A 149 13.68 -19.53 -19.84
C PRO A 149 13.44 -19.82 -18.36
N VAL A 150 12.49 -19.12 -17.77
CA VAL A 150 12.08 -19.39 -16.40
C VAL A 150 10.95 -20.40 -16.41
N ASN A 151 11.12 -21.50 -15.68
CA ASN A 151 10.15 -22.60 -15.64
C ASN A 151 9.16 -22.47 -14.48
N ASP A 152 9.52 -21.74 -13.43
CA ASP A 152 8.67 -21.53 -12.26
C ASP A 152 7.56 -20.52 -12.53
N THR A 153 6.45 -20.66 -11.79
CA THR A 153 5.43 -19.63 -11.78
C THR A 153 5.87 -18.45 -10.91
N VAL A 154 5.43 -17.23 -11.26
CA VAL A 154 5.72 -16.00 -10.47
C VAL A 154 5.32 -16.13 -8.99
N LYS A 155 4.30 -16.95 -8.69
CA LYS A 155 3.82 -17.17 -7.32
C LYS A 155 4.78 -18.06 -6.51
N GLU A 156 5.41 -19.03 -7.16
CA GLU A 156 6.34 -19.99 -6.55
C GLU A 156 7.77 -19.45 -6.48
N SER A 157 8.09 -18.41 -7.25
CA SER A 157 9.41 -17.78 -7.30
C SER A 157 9.59 -16.60 -6.33
N ALA A 158 8.69 -16.44 -5.35
CA ALA A 158 8.66 -15.25 -4.49
C ALA A 158 9.69 -15.33 -3.36
N GLU A 159 10.94 -15.00 -3.69
CA GLU A 159 12.02 -14.77 -2.73
C GLU A 159 12.36 -13.27 -2.73
N CYS A 160 12.62 -12.75 -1.54
CA CYS A 160 12.72 -11.30 -1.31
C CYS A 160 14.05 -10.98 -0.64
N PRO A 161 15.15 -10.89 -1.41
CA PRO A 161 16.43 -10.40 -0.88
C PRO A 161 16.22 -9.06 -0.18
N ALA A 162 16.73 -8.95 1.05
CA ALA A 162 16.57 -7.75 1.87
C ALA A 162 17.69 -6.72 1.65
N ASP A 163 18.84 -7.16 1.18
CA ASP A 163 20.06 -6.37 1.00
C ASP A 163 20.93 -6.95 -0.12
N GLU A 164 22.11 -6.37 -0.30
CA GLU A 164 23.03 -6.64 -1.39
C GLU A 164 23.61 -8.06 -1.32
N ASP A 165 24.01 -8.50 -0.13
CA ASP A 165 24.59 -9.83 0.09
C ASP A 165 23.56 -10.92 -0.26
N GLU A 166 22.33 -10.79 0.24
CA GLU A 166 21.25 -11.74 -0.10
C GLU A 166 20.86 -11.70 -1.58
N MET A 167 21.07 -10.57 -2.26
CA MET A 167 20.79 -10.45 -3.70
C MET A 167 21.87 -11.10 -4.55
N GLU A 168 23.13 -11.04 -4.13
CA GLU A 168 24.22 -11.79 -4.76
C GLU A 168 23.96 -13.28 -4.67
N ASP A 169 23.68 -13.79 -3.46
CA ASP A 169 23.31 -15.20 -3.23
C ASP A 169 22.08 -15.60 -4.07
N PHE A 170 21.04 -14.77 -4.10
CA PHE A 170 19.83 -15.03 -4.89
C PHE A 170 20.12 -15.12 -6.40
N ILE A 171 20.96 -14.24 -6.94
CA ILE A 171 21.31 -14.25 -8.36
C ILE A 171 22.17 -15.47 -8.71
N ASP A 172 23.06 -15.88 -7.82
CA ASP A 172 23.92 -17.06 -7.99
C ASP A 172 23.11 -18.36 -7.96
N ASP A 173 22.17 -18.49 -7.03
CA ASP A 173 21.29 -19.65 -6.90
C ASP A 173 20.20 -19.68 -7.98
N HIS A 174 19.78 -18.50 -8.47
CA HIS A 174 18.68 -18.35 -9.42
C HIS A 174 19.05 -17.44 -10.61
N PRO A 175 20.02 -17.84 -11.44
CA PRO A 175 20.54 -16.98 -12.49
C PRO A 175 19.47 -16.66 -13.56
N GLU A 176 18.42 -17.45 -13.70
CA GLU A 176 17.30 -17.19 -14.60
C GLU A 176 16.30 -16.13 -14.08
N LYS A 177 16.26 -15.86 -12.77
CA LYS A 177 15.24 -15.00 -12.11
C LYS A 177 15.54 -13.50 -12.17
N GLY A 178 16.02 -13.01 -13.31
CA GLY A 178 16.13 -11.57 -13.57
C GLY A 178 14.80 -10.87 -13.87
N MET A 179 14.76 -9.54 -13.77
CA MET A 179 13.59 -8.72 -14.11
C MET A 179 13.75 -7.98 -15.45
N PRO A 180 12.72 -7.94 -16.32
CA PRO A 180 11.36 -8.39 -16.08
C PRO A 180 11.25 -9.92 -16.21
N TYR A 181 10.62 -10.52 -15.20
CA TYR A 181 10.57 -11.97 -15.02
C TYR A 181 9.94 -12.69 -16.22
N GLY A 182 10.66 -13.64 -16.81
CA GLY A 182 10.18 -14.43 -17.95
C GLY A 182 9.98 -13.65 -19.26
N LEU A 183 10.35 -12.37 -19.32
CA LEU A 183 10.21 -11.51 -20.49
C LEU A 183 11.58 -11.10 -21.05
N PRO A 184 11.67 -10.54 -22.26
CA PRO A 184 12.93 -9.99 -22.77
C PRO A 184 13.48 -8.89 -21.85
N GLY A 185 14.81 -8.86 -21.71
CA GLY A 185 15.51 -7.79 -21.00
C GLY A 185 15.22 -6.40 -21.56
N LEU A 186 15.47 -5.37 -20.75
CA LEU A 186 15.36 -3.98 -21.17
C LEU A 186 16.41 -3.66 -22.24
N SER A 187 16.06 -2.83 -23.21
CA SER A 187 17.04 -2.24 -24.14
C SER A 187 18.04 -1.36 -23.39
N ASP A 188 19.20 -1.10 -24.00
CA ASP A 188 20.23 -0.24 -23.39
C ASP A 188 19.71 1.17 -23.06
N LYS A 189 18.79 1.69 -23.88
CA LYS A 189 18.14 2.96 -23.64
C LYS A 189 17.23 2.91 -22.41
N GLU A 190 16.38 1.89 -22.31
CA GLU A 190 15.47 1.74 -21.15
C GLU A 190 16.26 1.50 -19.86
N ALA A 191 17.23 0.59 -19.89
CA ALA A 191 18.09 0.32 -18.74
C ALA A 191 18.86 1.58 -18.31
N GLY A 192 19.47 2.31 -19.26
CA GLY A 192 20.21 3.54 -18.97
C GLY A 192 19.37 4.63 -18.29
N VAL A 193 18.08 4.75 -18.62
CA VAL A 193 17.15 5.67 -17.94
C VAL A 193 16.95 5.26 -16.48
N LEU A 194 16.73 3.97 -16.23
CA LEU A 194 16.53 3.46 -14.87
C LEU A 194 17.82 3.57 -14.06
N HIS A 195 18.97 3.19 -14.61
CA HIS A 195 20.29 3.36 -13.99
C HIS A 195 20.52 4.79 -13.54
N ARG A 196 20.33 5.76 -14.44
CA ARG A 196 20.46 7.18 -14.09
C ARG A 196 19.54 7.56 -12.93
N TRP A 197 18.27 7.15 -13.00
CA TRP A 197 17.31 7.47 -11.96
C TRP A 197 17.68 6.88 -10.58
N VAL A 198 18.20 5.66 -10.58
CA VAL A 198 18.71 4.97 -9.40
C VAL A 198 19.95 5.67 -8.85
N GLN A 199 20.90 6.03 -9.71
CA GLN A 199 22.12 6.77 -9.34
C GLN A 199 21.81 8.17 -8.79
N GLU A 200 20.73 8.81 -9.23
CA GLU A 200 20.22 10.06 -8.63
C GLU A 200 19.53 9.84 -7.27
N GLY A 201 19.46 8.59 -6.81
CA GLY A 201 18.93 8.20 -5.51
C GLY A 201 17.41 8.06 -5.48
N PHE A 202 16.68 7.90 -6.58
CA PHE A 202 15.19 7.84 -6.61
C PHE A 202 14.45 9.11 -6.13
N PRO A 203 14.80 10.30 -6.65
CA PRO A 203 14.39 11.55 -6.03
C PRO A 203 12.91 11.67 -5.66
N THR A 204 12.68 12.31 -4.51
CA THR A 204 11.34 12.65 -4.05
C THR A 204 10.65 13.59 -5.03
N LEU A 205 9.33 13.46 -5.19
CA LEU A 205 8.54 14.42 -5.97
C LEU A 205 8.32 15.70 -5.15
N THR A 206 8.28 16.85 -5.83
CA THR A 206 8.02 18.14 -5.14
C THR A 206 6.68 18.09 -4.39
N PRO A 207 6.55 18.76 -3.23
CA PRO A 207 5.30 18.80 -2.48
C PRO A 207 4.10 19.23 -3.36
N ASP A 208 4.30 20.21 -4.22
CA ASP A 208 3.28 20.73 -5.14
C ASP A 208 2.84 19.65 -6.14
N LEU A 209 3.79 18.93 -6.76
CA LEU A 209 3.43 17.82 -7.65
C LEU A 209 2.70 16.71 -6.89
N ARG A 210 3.15 16.33 -5.68
CA ARG A 210 2.46 15.30 -4.87
C ARG A 210 1.04 15.71 -4.50
N ALA A 211 0.82 16.97 -4.19
CA ALA A 211 -0.51 17.51 -3.94
C ALA A 211 -1.38 17.49 -5.21
N ASN A 212 -0.84 17.99 -6.33
CA ASN A 212 -1.53 18.03 -7.62
C ASN A 212 -1.88 16.63 -8.16
N LEU A 213 -1.05 15.61 -7.88
CA LEU A 213 -1.33 14.23 -8.30
C LEU A 213 -2.55 13.62 -7.61
N LYS A 214 -2.90 14.10 -6.41
CA LYS A 214 -4.01 13.61 -5.57
C LYS A 214 -5.25 14.51 -5.62
N ALA A 215 -5.08 15.78 -5.98
CA ALA A 215 -6.16 16.73 -6.16
C ALA A 215 -7.06 16.34 -7.34
N ALA A 216 -8.32 16.79 -7.29
CA ALA A 216 -9.22 16.60 -8.41
C ALA A 216 -8.69 17.30 -9.67
N ALA A 217 -8.85 16.65 -10.83
CA ALA A 217 -8.51 17.29 -12.08
C ALA A 217 -9.43 18.50 -12.27
N PRO A 218 -8.93 19.66 -12.75
CA PRO A 218 -9.75 20.86 -12.90
C PRO A 218 -11.02 20.65 -13.73
N ILE A 219 -10.99 19.74 -14.72
CA ILE A 219 -12.14 19.41 -15.57
C ILE A 219 -13.25 18.67 -14.82
N ASP A 220 -12.90 17.90 -13.78
CA ASP A 220 -13.84 17.08 -13.02
C ASP A 220 -14.34 17.78 -11.75
N GLN A 221 -13.79 18.95 -11.41
CA GLN A 221 -14.04 19.65 -10.14
C GLN A 221 -15.54 19.87 -9.87
N ILE A 222 -16.31 20.28 -10.89
CA ILE A 222 -17.75 20.51 -10.77
C ILE A 222 -18.51 19.22 -10.43
N ASP A 223 -18.14 18.11 -11.06
CA ASP A 223 -18.78 16.81 -10.82
C ASP A 223 -18.38 16.28 -9.43
N VAL A 224 -17.10 16.38 -9.06
CA VAL A 224 -16.62 16.03 -7.72
C VAL A 224 -17.40 16.78 -6.65
N GLU A 225 -17.51 18.10 -6.75
CA GLU A 225 -18.25 18.92 -5.77
C GLU A 225 -19.73 18.55 -5.71
N ARG A 226 -20.37 18.33 -6.86
CA ARG A 226 -21.78 17.91 -6.93
C ARG A 226 -22.01 16.59 -6.19
N TRP A 227 -21.16 15.59 -6.42
CA TRP A 227 -21.29 14.29 -5.77
C TRP A 227 -20.91 14.31 -4.29
N GLU A 228 -19.86 15.05 -3.91
CA GLU A 228 -19.52 15.25 -2.50
C GLU A 228 -20.66 15.95 -1.73
N ASN A 229 -21.33 16.94 -2.34
CA ASN A 229 -22.48 17.60 -1.72
C ASN A 229 -23.66 16.64 -1.49
N LEU A 230 -23.92 15.71 -2.41
CA LEU A 230 -24.95 14.68 -2.23
C LEU A 230 -24.59 13.71 -1.10
N LEU A 231 -23.35 13.22 -1.09
CA LEU A 231 -22.89 12.22 -0.13
C LEU A 231 -22.73 12.77 1.30
N ASN A 232 -22.59 14.09 1.45
CA ASN A 232 -22.36 14.74 2.74
C ASN A 232 -23.59 15.48 3.30
N GLN A 233 -24.79 15.19 2.79
CA GLN A 233 -26.02 15.69 3.41
C GLN A 233 -26.18 15.17 4.84
N LYS A 234 -26.74 16.01 5.72
CA LYS A 234 -26.75 15.79 7.17
C LYS A 234 -27.95 14.98 7.68
N ASP A 235 -28.99 14.81 6.87
CA ASP A 235 -30.18 14.10 7.29
C ASP A 235 -29.93 12.57 7.39
N PRO A 236 -30.61 11.85 8.30
CA PRO A 236 -30.36 10.42 8.52
C PRO A 236 -30.50 9.56 7.27
N LYS A 237 -31.46 9.88 6.38
CA LYS A 237 -31.71 9.14 5.14
C LYS A 237 -30.49 9.26 4.23
N SER A 238 -30.03 10.47 3.94
CA SER A 238 -28.86 10.69 3.09
C SER A 238 -27.58 10.10 3.68
N GLN A 239 -27.38 10.18 5.00
CA GLN A 239 -26.22 9.56 5.66
C GLN A 239 -26.19 8.04 5.49
N LEU A 240 -27.35 7.38 5.57
CA LEU A 240 -27.44 5.92 5.34
C LEU A 240 -27.17 5.56 3.88
N VAL A 241 -27.68 6.36 2.93
CA VAL A 241 -27.41 6.17 1.49
C VAL A 241 -25.94 6.39 1.18
N ALA A 242 -25.33 7.46 1.66
CA ALA A 242 -23.91 7.75 1.44
C ALA A 242 -23.01 6.64 2.01
N ARG A 243 -23.35 6.10 3.19
CA ARG A 243 -22.69 4.93 3.76
C ARG A 243 -22.86 3.69 2.86
N TYR A 244 -24.07 3.44 2.36
CA TYR A 244 -24.34 2.33 1.44
C TYR A 244 -23.48 2.46 0.17
N LEU A 245 -23.46 3.64 -0.45
CA LEU A 245 -22.65 3.90 -1.65
C LEU A 245 -21.15 3.73 -1.36
N PHE A 246 -20.63 4.31 -0.28
CA PHE A 246 -19.24 4.14 0.10
C PHE A 246 -18.86 2.67 0.32
N GLU A 247 -19.63 1.93 1.13
CA GLU A 247 -19.30 0.54 1.47
C GLU A 247 -19.33 -0.40 0.25
N HIS A 248 -20.04 -0.05 -0.84
CA HIS A 248 -20.08 -0.84 -2.07
C HIS A 248 -19.17 -0.31 -3.17
N LEU A 249 -18.79 0.97 -3.14
CA LEU A 249 -17.93 1.60 -4.16
C LEU A 249 -16.48 1.80 -3.70
N TYR A 250 -16.11 1.45 -2.47
CA TYR A 250 -14.77 1.74 -1.92
C TYR A 250 -13.59 1.11 -2.70
N LEU A 251 -13.84 0.07 -3.51
CA LEU A 251 -12.82 -0.55 -4.39
C LEU A 251 -12.88 -0.03 -5.83
N ALA A 252 -13.89 0.78 -6.17
CA ALA A 252 -14.06 1.27 -7.52
C ALA A 252 -13.05 2.36 -7.87
N SER A 253 -12.66 2.38 -9.14
CA SER A 253 -12.08 3.53 -9.83
C SER A 253 -13.23 4.33 -10.45
N VAL A 254 -13.57 5.44 -9.84
CA VAL A 254 -14.65 6.33 -10.30
C VAL A 254 -14.13 7.25 -11.39
N GLU A 255 -14.87 7.41 -12.48
CA GLU A 255 -14.64 8.46 -13.48
C GLU A 255 -15.86 9.38 -13.58
N PHE A 256 -15.64 10.64 -13.94
CA PHE A 256 -16.71 11.61 -14.20
C PHE A 256 -16.79 11.90 -15.70
N ARG A 257 -18.01 11.84 -16.27
CA ARG A 257 -18.21 11.99 -17.72
C ARG A 257 -19.15 13.12 -18.17
N ASN A 258 -19.66 13.93 -17.24
CA ASN A 258 -20.55 15.04 -17.63
C ASN A 258 -19.80 16.17 -18.32
N GLN A 259 -18.64 16.55 -17.77
CA GLN A 259 -17.76 17.57 -18.37
C GLN A 259 -16.81 16.97 -19.41
N SER A 260 -16.52 15.67 -19.32
CA SER A 260 -15.58 14.92 -20.16
C SER A 260 -16.26 14.34 -21.42
N ALA A 261 -16.78 15.20 -22.30
CA ALA A 261 -17.38 14.78 -23.58
C ALA A 261 -16.36 14.31 -24.64
N LYS A 262 -15.09 14.14 -24.28
CA LYS A 262 -14.02 13.70 -25.19
C LYS A 262 -13.76 12.19 -25.04
N PRO A 263 -13.51 11.47 -26.15
CA PRO A 263 -13.39 10.01 -26.19
C PRO A 263 -12.19 9.50 -25.39
N MET A 264 -12.16 8.16 -25.19
CA MET A 264 -11.17 7.25 -24.59
C MET A 264 -9.65 7.56 -24.73
N ASN A 265 -9.29 8.63 -25.44
CA ASN A 265 -7.92 9.05 -25.75
C ASN A 265 -7.57 10.43 -25.14
N GLY A 266 -8.51 11.08 -24.44
CA GLY A 266 -8.24 12.21 -23.54
C GLY A 266 -7.97 11.71 -22.12
N GLU A 267 -7.20 12.43 -21.33
CA GLU A 267 -6.75 12.04 -19.98
C GLU A 267 -7.94 11.83 -19.02
N VAL A 268 -8.58 10.66 -19.05
CA VAL A 268 -9.59 10.27 -18.07
C VAL A 268 -8.90 10.15 -16.71
N SER A 269 -9.34 10.98 -15.77
CA SER A 269 -8.91 10.87 -14.38
C SER A 269 -9.82 9.90 -13.64
N PHE A 270 -9.21 9.03 -12.83
CA PHE A 270 -9.92 8.13 -11.96
C PHE A 270 -9.78 8.56 -10.51
N TYR A 271 -10.80 8.23 -9.71
CA TYR A 271 -10.95 8.66 -8.34
C TYR A 271 -11.30 7.48 -7.44
N GLN A 272 -10.87 7.53 -6.19
CA GLN A 272 -11.37 6.67 -5.12
C GLN A 272 -12.30 7.47 -4.23
N LEU A 273 -13.42 6.86 -3.85
CA LEU A 273 -14.29 7.41 -2.82
C LEU A 273 -13.72 7.03 -1.45
N VAL A 274 -13.34 8.03 -0.66
CA VAL A 274 -12.72 7.88 0.65
C VAL A 274 -13.56 8.55 1.74
N ARG A 275 -13.43 8.07 2.98
CA ARG A 275 -13.84 8.83 4.16
C ARG A 275 -12.70 9.76 4.59
N SER A 276 -13.01 10.99 4.95
CA SER A 276 -12.06 12.05 5.27
C SER A 276 -12.45 12.78 6.55
N ARG A 277 -11.47 13.29 7.30
CA ARG A 277 -11.70 14.22 8.42
C ARG A 277 -11.89 15.67 7.96
N THR A 278 -11.54 15.96 6.71
CA THR A 278 -11.61 17.30 6.12
C THR A 278 -12.66 17.37 5.01
N GLU A 279 -13.41 18.47 4.98
CA GLU A 279 -14.33 18.82 3.89
C GLU A 279 -13.62 19.54 2.73
N GLY A 280 -14.28 19.63 1.58
CA GLY A 280 -13.79 20.42 0.45
C GLY A 280 -13.76 21.92 0.80
N PRO A 281 -12.79 22.70 0.30
CA PRO A 281 -11.78 22.36 -0.70
C PRO A 281 -10.46 21.81 -0.14
N MET A 282 -10.36 21.52 1.17
CA MET A 282 -9.14 20.98 1.75
C MET A 282 -8.81 19.60 1.18
N ALA A 283 -7.51 19.28 1.09
CA ALA A 283 -7.07 17.95 0.69
C ALA A 283 -7.67 16.88 1.62
N PRO A 284 -8.13 15.73 1.10
CA PRO A 284 -8.70 14.67 1.93
C PRO A 284 -7.70 14.17 2.99
N ASP A 285 -8.06 14.27 4.27
CA ASP A 285 -7.38 13.57 5.36
C ASP A 285 -8.06 12.22 5.60
N VAL A 286 -7.58 11.21 4.88
CA VAL A 286 -8.21 9.88 4.80
C VAL A 286 -8.34 9.22 6.17
N ILE A 287 -9.53 8.68 6.45
CA ILE A 287 -9.83 7.85 7.60
C ILE A 287 -9.61 6.38 7.23
N ALA A 288 -8.51 5.84 7.75
CA ALA A 288 -7.88 4.60 7.36
C ALA A 288 -8.39 3.33 8.07
N THR A 289 -9.70 3.08 8.14
CA THR A 289 -10.18 1.85 8.81
C THR A 289 -9.78 0.57 8.06
N ARG A 290 -9.70 -0.58 8.74
CA ARG A 290 -9.41 -1.87 8.09
C ARG A 290 -10.49 -2.25 7.10
N ARG A 291 -11.76 -2.13 7.50
CA ARG A 291 -12.92 -2.45 6.67
C ARG A 291 -13.74 -1.17 6.41
N PRO A 292 -14.43 -1.05 5.27
CA PRO A 292 -15.22 0.15 4.96
C PRO A 292 -16.37 0.36 5.97
N PHE A 293 -16.91 -0.73 6.53
CA PHE A 293 -17.98 -0.70 7.53
C PHE A 293 -17.50 -0.55 8.97
N ASP A 294 -16.19 -0.45 9.21
CA ASP A 294 -15.68 -0.19 10.57
C ASP A 294 -15.97 1.26 10.97
N ASP A 295 -16.13 1.47 12.28
CA ASP A 295 -16.28 2.79 12.88
C ASP A 295 -15.10 3.69 12.48
N PRO A 296 -15.35 4.85 11.85
CA PRO A 296 -14.30 5.79 11.45
C PRO A 296 -13.57 6.40 12.65
N LYS A 297 -14.11 6.29 13.87
CA LYS A 297 -13.56 6.84 15.12
C LYS A 297 -13.17 8.31 14.98
N SER A 298 -14.02 9.07 14.29
CA SER A 298 -13.86 10.50 14.04
C SER A 298 -15.14 11.23 14.42
N LEU A 299 -15.00 12.45 14.95
CA LEU A 299 -16.13 13.32 15.27
C LEU A 299 -16.86 13.77 14.00
N GLU A 300 -16.10 14.05 12.94
CA GLU A 300 -16.61 14.45 11.63
C GLU A 300 -16.08 13.50 10.54
N VAL A 301 -16.94 13.16 9.60
CA VAL A 301 -16.65 12.25 8.50
C VAL A 301 -17.27 12.83 7.24
N PHE A 302 -16.42 13.05 6.24
CA PHE A 302 -16.81 13.48 4.91
C PHE A 302 -16.49 12.39 3.90
N TYR A 303 -17.41 12.11 2.98
CA TYR A 303 -17.13 11.31 1.80
C TYR A 303 -16.51 12.23 0.74
N ARG A 304 -15.28 11.91 0.32
CA ARG A 304 -14.48 12.74 -0.59
C ARG A 304 -13.96 11.90 -1.75
N PHE A 305 -13.77 12.49 -2.92
CA PHE A 305 -13.09 11.86 -4.04
C PHE A 305 -11.61 12.25 -4.04
N GLN A 306 -10.74 11.24 -4.00
CA GLN A 306 -9.29 11.43 -4.13
C GLN A 306 -8.83 10.88 -5.47
N ARG A 307 -8.06 11.67 -6.23
CA ARG A 307 -7.57 11.22 -7.54
C ARG A 307 -6.59 10.05 -7.36
N ILE A 308 -6.78 9.03 -8.18
CA ILE A 308 -5.85 7.90 -8.30
C ILE A 308 -4.66 8.36 -9.13
N ASN A 309 -3.48 8.37 -8.52
CA ASN A 309 -2.21 8.73 -9.15
C ASN A 309 -1.40 7.50 -9.60
N GLN A 310 -1.66 6.32 -9.03
CA GLN A 310 -1.02 5.07 -9.42
C GLN A 310 -1.42 4.66 -10.85
N THR A 311 -0.51 4.00 -11.57
CA THR A 311 -0.84 3.38 -12.85
C THR A 311 -1.84 2.25 -12.65
N LEU A 312 -2.98 2.35 -13.32
CA LEU A 312 -4.06 1.38 -13.22
C LEU A 312 -3.75 0.16 -14.08
N SER A 313 -4.04 -1.02 -13.54
CA SER A 313 -3.89 -2.30 -14.21
C SER A 313 -5.21 -3.06 -14.15
N HIS A 314 -5.36 -4.10 -14.98
CA HIS A 314 -6.55 -4.94 -14.92
C HIS A 314 -6.79 -5.58 -13.53
N LYS A 315 -5.75 -5.72 -12.69
CA LYS A 315 -5.84 -6.32 -11.35
C LYS A 315 -6.49 -5.42 -10.30
N ASN A 316 -6.56 -4.10 -10.52
CA ASN A 316 -6.95 -3.12 -9.52
C ASN A 316 -7.89 -2.03 -10.07
N HIS A 317 -8.60 -2.31 -11.16
CA HIS A 317 -9.38 -1.31 -11.89
C HIS A 317 -10.81 -1.77 -12.18
N ILE A 318 -11.70 -1.56 -11.21
CA ILE A 318 -13.15 -1.74 -11.37
C ILE A 318 -13.75 -0.36 -11.66
N VAL A 319 -14.13 -0.09 -12.90
CA VAL A 319 -14.57 1.26 -13.30
C VAL A 319 -16.03 1.48 -12.96
N ILE A 320 -16.32 2.62 -12.32
CA ILE A 320 -17.68 3.13 -12.14
C ILE A 320 -17.76 4.51 -12.76
N THR A 321 -18.63 4.65 -13.77
CA THR A 321 -18.90 5.92 -14.42
C THR A 321 -19.97 6.68 -13.64
N LEU A 322 -19.64 7.86 -13.14
CA LEU A 322 -20.59 8.81 -12.57
C LEU A 322 -20.87 9.91 -13.60
N ASP A 323 -22.01 9.78 -14.27
CA ASP A 323 -22.57 10.76 -15.21
C ASP A 323 -23.99 11.16 -14.78
N ASP A 324 -24.66 12.00 -15.57
CA ASP A 324 -26.02 12.47 -15.32
C ASP A 324 -27.03 11.30 -15.30
N LYS A 325 -26.79 10.26 -16.09
CA LYS A 325 -27.64 9.05 -16.07
C LYS A 325 -27.50 8.31 -14.75
N LYS A 326 -26.27 8.13 -14.26
CA LYS A 326 -26.00 7.47 -12.98
C LYS A 326 -26.49 8.33 -11.81
N TRP A 327 -26.42 9.66 -11.93
CA TRP A 327 -27.03 10.60 -10.99
C TRP A 327 -28.54 10.39 -10.90
N ASP A 328 -29.26 10.51 -12.02
CA ASP A 328 -30.73 10.35 -12.06
C ASP A 328 -31.14 8.98 -11.53
N ARG A 329 -30.37 7.94 -11.86
CA ARG A 329 -30.60 6.60 -11.37
C ARG A 329 -30.49 6.49 -9.85
N TYR A 330 -29.46 7.09 -9.24
CA TYR A 330 -29.32 7.06 -7.80
C TYR A 330 -30.40 7.90 -7.11
N GLN A 331 -30.83 9.01 -7.73
CA GLN A 331 -31.97 9.79 -7.27
C GLN A 331 -33.26 8.96 -7.25
N GLU A 332 -33.54 8.23 -8.33
CA GLU A 332 -34.69 7.33 -8.44
C GLU A 332 -34.65 6.24 -7.36
N LEU A 333 -33.51 5.54 -7.24
CA LEU A 333 -33.38 4.39 -6.34
C LEU A 333 -33.48 4.78 -4.87
N PHE A 334 -32.82 5.86 -4.47
CA PHE A 334 -32.62 6.15 -3.04
C PHE A 334 -33.43 7.35 -2.53
N TYR A 335 -33.71 8.35 -3.36
CA TYR A 335 -34.26 9.63 -2.89
C TYR A 335 -35.72 9.84 -3.27
N ALA A 336 -36.13 9.47 -4.49
CA ALA A 336 -37.49 9.64 -5.00
C ALA A 336 -38.51 8.71 -4.31
N LYS A 337 -38.09 7.52 -3.88
CA LYS A 337 -38.95 6.57 -3.17
C LYS A 337 -39.26 7.07 -1.74
N ALA A 338 -40.51 6.86 -1.33
CA ALA A 338 -40.97 7.18 0.01
C ALA A 338 -40.48 6.13 1.02
N TRP A 339 -39.49 6.52 1.83
CA TRP A 339 -39.03 5.79 3.01
C TRP A 339 -38.31 6.80 3.92
N SER A 340 -38.33 6.53 5.23
CA SER A 340 -37.75 7.40 6.25
C SER A 340 -36.85 6.60 7.18
N LEU A 341 -35.97 7.34 7.86
CA LEU A 341 -35.09 6.81 8.89
C LEU A 341 -35.07 7.82 10.03
N ASP A 342 -35.48 7.39 11.22
CA ASP A 342 -35.61 8.30 12.36
C ASP A 342 -34.27 8.63 13.02
N LYS A 343 -33.26 7.77 12.84
CA LYS A 343 -31.95 7.90 13.48
C LYS A 343 -30.82 7.63 12.49
N SER A 344 -29.78 8.44 12.58
CA SER A 344 -28.56 8.25 11.78
C SER A 344 -27.98 6.85 11.97
N PRO A 345 -27.36 6.28 10.91
CA PRO A 345 -26.69 4.99 11.01
C PRO A 345 -25.59 5.00 12.06
N THR A 346 -25.43 3.89 12.78
CA THR A 346 -24.36 3.70 13.76
C THR A 346 -23.40 2.60 13.33
N TYR A 347 -22.19 2.60 13.89
CA TYR A 347 -21.16 1.58 13.66
C TYR A 347 -21.12 0.54 14.80
N ASN A 348 -22.29 0.17 15.35
CA ASN A 348 -22.39 -0.79 16.44
C ASN A 348 -21.69 -2.11 16.10
N ASP A 349 -20.77 -2.57 16.95
CA ASP A 349 -19.95 -3.76 16.68
C ASP A 349 -20.74 -5.04 16.40
N LYS A 350 -21.95 -5.17 16.96
CA LYS A 350 -22.81 -6.35 16.75
C LYS A 350 -23.50 -6.35 15.38
N THR A 351 -23.68 -5.18 14.76
CA THR A 351 -24.50 -5.05 13.54
C THR A 351 -23.74 -4.46 12.37
N LYS A 352 -22.62 -3.77 12.58
CA LYS A 352 -21.91 -3.00 11.54
C LYS A 352 -21.51 -3.82 10.31
N SER A 353 -21.26 -5.11 10.48
CA SER A 353 -20.91 -6.04 9.40
C SER A 353 -22.12 -6.75 8.77
N ASN A 354 -23.34 -6.54 9.28
CA ASN A 354 -24.55 -7.16 8.75
C ASN A 354 -25.33 -6.16 7.86
N PRO A 355 -25.21 -6.25 6.53
CA PRO A 355 -25.84 -5.28 5.63
C PRO A 355 -27.37 -5.34 5.68
N PHE A 356 -27.96 -6.49 6.03
CA PHE A 356 -29.42 -6.62 6.15
C PHE A 356 -29.99 -5.84 7.33
N LEU A 357 -29.22 -5.68 8.41
CA LEU A 357 -29.62 -4.89 9.57
C LEU A 357 -29.26 -3.41 9.39
N VAL A 358 -28.05 -3.11 8.89
CA VAL A 358 -27.57 -1.74 8.72
C VAL A 358 -28.43 -0.99 7.71
N PHE A 359 -28.73 -1.60 6.56
CA PHE A 359 -29.41 -0.94 5.46
C PHE A 359 -30.88 -1.32 5.33
N GLN A 360 -31.49 -1.86 6.40
CA GLN A 360 -32.87 -2.36 6.38
C GLN A 360 -33.91 -1.30 5.98
N ALA A 361 -33.64 -0.03 6.30
CA ALA A 361 -34.54 1.08 5.98
C ALA A 361 -34.53 1.43 4.49
N ILE A 362 -33.44 1.15 3.77
CA ILE A 362 -33.39 1.32 2.32
C ILE A 362 -34.26 0.22 1.68
N PRO A 363 -35.23 0.57 0.82
CA PRO A 363 -36.05 -0.41 0.12
C PRO A 363 -35.23 -1.54 -0.50
N ALA A 364 -35.64 -2.79 -0.26
CA ALA A 364 -34.88 -3.96 -0.69
C ALA A 364 -34.65 -3.97 -2.21
N GLU A 365 -35.67 -3.60 -2.99
CA GLU A 365 -35.57 -3.44 -4.44
C GLU A 365 -34.51 -2.42 -4.83
N SER A 366 -34.43 -1.27 -4.16
CA SER A 366 -33.43 -0.24 -4.48
C SER A 366 -32.00 -0.72 -4.22
N ARG A 367 -31.78 -1.41 -3.09
CA ARG A 367 -30.48 -2.02 -2.78
C ARG A 367 -30.09 -3.06 -3.81
N TYR A 368 -31.03 -3.94 -4.14
CA TYR A 368 -30.80 -5.01 -5.11
C TYR A 368 -30.49 -4.46 -6.49
N GLN A 369 -31.28 -3.50 -6.96
CA GLN A 369 -31.12 -2.92 -8.29
C GLN A 369 -29.81 -2.14 -8.43
N PHE A 370 -29.37 -1.42 -7.39
CA PHE A 370 -28.05 -0.80 -7.37
C PHE A 370 -26.91 -1.80 -7.56
N LEU A 371 -27.02 -3.03 -7.03
CA LEU A 371 -25.98 -4.05 -7.18
C LEU A 371 -25.96 -4.69 -8.58
N LEU A 372 -27.04 -4.57 -9.33
CA LEU A 372 -27.15 -5.04 -10.71
C LEU A 372 -26.71 -3.98 -11.73
N ASP A 373 -26.90 -2.71 -11.40
CA ASP A 373 -26.59 -1.53 -12.24
C ASP A 373 -25.13 -1.07 -12.12
#